data_AF-A0A453Q8E4-F1
#
_entry.id   AF-A0A453Q8E4-F1
#
_cell.length_a   1.000
_cell.length_b   1.000
_cell.length_c   1.000
_cell.angle_alpha   90.00
_cell.angle_beta   90.00
_cell.angle_gamma   90.00
#
_symmetry.space_group_name_H-M   'P 1'
#
loop_
_entity.id
_entity.type
_entity.pdbx_description
1 polymer ?
#
loop_
_entity_poly.entity_id
_entity_poly.type
_entity_poly.pdbx_seq_one_letter_code
_entity_poly.pdbx_strand_id
1 'polypeptide(L)'
;MSKPDQQSKLDDHALDIVMKKLFKNYKRWCKYLGRKSSLWLPTIQQEVQQRKLLYMGLYLLIWGEAANLRFMPECLCYIYHHMAFELYGMLAGNVSPTTGENVKPAYGGAEEAFLKKVVTPIYKIIEMEAERSKTMKSKHSHWRNYDDLNEYFWSRDCFRLGWPMRADADFFKTPNFVLNPRDQTNGEHRPAGNDHWMGKVNFVEIRSFWHIFRSFDRMWSFLILSLQAMVIVAWNGGTPGDIFDAGVFKQVLSIFITAAVMKMGQAILDIVLSWKARRSMSLAVKLRYILKLLSGAAWVVILPVTYAYTSDNPTGLNRTIKSWFGDGRNQPSLYILAVVIYLSPNMLAATLFIFPVLRRFLEKSNLKVVALIMWWSQPRLFVGRGMHEGAFSLFKYTMFWVVLLATKLVVSFYVEIRPLVQPTKDIMKVPITTFQWHEFFPHAKNNIGVVIALWAPIILVYFMDTQIWYAIFSTLVGGIYGACRRLG
;
A
#
# COMPACT_ATOMS: atom_id res chain seq x y z
N MET A 1 41.19 20.31 57.27
CA MET A 1 41.21 20.98 55.95
C MET A 1 40.88 19.92 54.91
N SER A 2 39.60 19.84 54.52
CA SER A 2 39.09 18.88 53.53
C SER A 2 39.75 19.18 52.17
N LYS A 3 40.25 18.12 51.50
CA LYS A 3 40.68 18.22 50.10
C LYS A 3 39.49 18.74 49.28
N PRO A 4 39.66 19.72 48.38
CA PRO A 4 38.60 20.11 47.47
C PRO A 4 38.20 18.89 46.65
N ASP A 5 36.91 18.55 46.66
CA ASP A 5 36.35 17.47 45.85
C ASP A 5 36.80 17.65 44.40
N GLN A 6 37.64 16.73 43.95
CA GLN A 6 38.19 16.74 42.61
C GLN A 6 37.03 16.42 41.66
N GLN A 7 36.47 17.47 41.06
CA GLN A 7 35.35 17.42 40.12
C GLN A 7 35.56 16.26 39.14
N SER A 8 34.64 15.30 39.15
CA SER A 8 34.74 14.09 38.34
C SER A 8 34.93 14.49 36.88
N LYS A 9 36.09 14.14 36.29
CA LYS A 9 36.36 14.42 34.87
C LYS A 9 35.28 13.74 34.03
N LEU A 10 34.55 14.53 33.25
CA LEU A 10 33.56 14.04 32.31
C LEU A 10 34.25 13.19 31.25
N ASP A 11 33.77 11.96 31.05
CA ASP A 11 34.31 11.05 30.04
C ASP A 11 33.92 11.50 28.62
N ASP A 12 34.93 11.83 27.82
CA ASP A 12 34.79 12.23 26.41
C ASP A 12 34.11 11.16 25.56
N HIS A 13 34.38 9.90 25.85
CA HIS A 13 33.85 8.79 25.06
C HIS A 13 32.34 8.62 25.28
N ALA A 14 31.88 8.72 26.53
CA ALA A 14 30.46 8.73 26.86
C ALA A 14 29.73 9.90 26.17
N LEU A 15 30.33 11.08 26.19
CA LEU A 15 29.79 12.30 25.56
C LEU A 15 29.59 12.11 24.05
N ASP A 16 30.57 11.53 23.38
CA ASP A 16 30.52 11.27 21.94
C ASP A 16 29.47 10.23 21.54
N ILE A 17 29.30 9.18 22.35
CA ILE A 17 28.24 8.18 22.13
C ILE A 17 26.87 8.84 22.20
N VAL A 18 26.63 9.64 23.25
CA VAL A 18 25.34 10.31 23.47
C VAL A 18 25.08 11.31 22.34
N MET A 19 26.06 12.15 22.01
CA MET A 19 25.96 13.12 20.92
C MET A 19 25.65 12.44 19.57
N LYS A 20 26.35 11.34 19.27
CA LYS A 20 26.15 10.58 18.02
C LYS A 20 24.75 9.96 17.95
N LYS A 21 24.21 9.49 19.08
CA LYS A 21 22.86 8.93 19.17
C LYS A 21 21.80 10.02 19.02
N LEU A 22 21.93 11.12 19.78
CA LEU A 22 20.97 12.22 19.81
C LEU A 22 20.84 12.90 18.44
N PHE A 23 21.97 13.24 17.81
CA PHE A 23 21.98 13.95 16.53
C PHE A 23 21.93 13.05 15.30
N LYS A 24 21.71 11.73 15.46
CA LYS A 24 21.63 10.80 14.33
C LYS A 24 20.54 11.21 13.34
N ASN A 25 19.37 11.58 13.84
CA ASN A 25 18.23 12.00 13.01
C ASN A 25 18.49 13.36 12.37
N TYR A 26 18.95 14.34 13.14
CA TYR A 26 19.32 15.66 12.63
C TYR A 26 20.38 15.60 11.51
N LYS A 27 21.45 14.83 11.68
CA LYS A 27 22.49 14.66 10.65
C LYS A 27 21.93 14.00 9.38
N ARG A 28 20.99 13.05 9.51
CA ARG A 28 20.30 12.44 8.37
C ARG A 28 19.40 13.43 7.65
N TRP A 29 18.63 14.23 8.39
CA TRP A 29 17.78 15.29 7.86
C TRP A 29 18.60 16.35 7.09
N CYS A 30 19.70 16.84 7.67
CA CYS A 30 20.62 17.75 6.98
C CYS A 30 21.19 17.14 5.69
N LYS A 31 21.61 15.87 5.74
CA LYS A 31 22.12 15.15 4.55
C LYS A 31 21.04 14.99 3.48
N TYR A 32 19.80 14.68 3.88
CA TYR A 32 18.65 14.53 2.98
C TYR A 32 18.33 15.84 2.26
N LEU A 33 18.33 16.97 2.97
CA LEU A 33 18.14 18.30 2.38
C LEU A 33 19.38 18.85 1.66
N GLY A 34 20.53 18.15 1.74
CA GLY A 34 21.80 18.61 1.19
C GLY A 34 22.32 19.90 1.83
N ARG A 35 22.15 20.05 3.15
CA ARG A 35 22.65 21.18 3.95
C ARG A 35 23.76 20.74 4.90
N LYS A 36 24.70 21.64 5.19
CA LYS A 36 25.72 21.42 6.23
C LYS A 36 25.04 21.47 7.61
N SER A 37 25.49 20.64 8.55
CA SER A 37 24.99 20.69 9.92
C SER A 37 25.46 21.95 10.63
N SER A 38 24.61 22.57 11.45
CA SER A 38 24.94 23.71 12.32
C SER A 38 25.76 23.31 13.56
N LEU A 39 26.26 22.07 13.62
CA LEU A 39 27.10 21.57 14.70
C LEU A 39 28.56 21.95 14.42
N TRP A 40 28.94 23.15 14.82
CA TRP A 40 30.31 23.66 14.65
C TRP A 40 31.11 23.42 15.93
N LEU A 41 32.17 22.60 15.84
CA LEU A 41 33.08 22.30 16.95
C LEU A 41 34.41 23.04 16.74
N PRO A 42 34.99 23.65 17.79
CA PRO A 42 36.27 24.36 17.72
C PRO A 42 37.44 23.37 17.70
N THR A 43 38.65 23.87 17.44
CA THR A 43 39.87 23.04 17.41
C THR A 43 40.40 22.73 18.82
N ILE A 44 40.04 23.52 19.83
CA ILE A 44 40.55 23.42 21.21
C ILE A 44 39.73 22.39 22.02
N GLN A 45 40.38 21.36 22.56
CA GLN A 45 39.72 20.19 23.14
C GLN A 45 38.83 20.49 24.37
N GLN A 46 39.21 21.43 25.23
CA GLN A 46 38.38 21.86 26.37
C GLN A 46 37.10 22.59 25.91
N GLU A 47 37.20 23.44 24.89
CA GLU A 47 36.02 24.10 24.31
C GLU A 47 35.11 23.11 23.58
N VAL A 48 35.68 22.05 23.00
CA VAL A 48 34.90 20.99 22.33
C VAL A 48 33.95 20.32 23.30
N GLN A 49 34.39 19.94 24.50
CA GLN A 49 33.53 19.33 25.52
C GLN A 49 32.36 20.24 25.90
N GLN A 50 32.67 21.52 26.19
CA GLN A 50 31.65 22.50 26.56
C GLN A 50 30.65 22.73 25.42
N ARG A 51 31.11 22.85 24.16
CA ARG A 51 30.20 23.03 23.02
C ARG A 51 29.33 21.80 22.76
N LYS A 52 29.88 20.59 22.90
CA LYS A 52 29.10 19.35 22.78
C LYS A 52 27.96 19.32 23.81
N LEU A 53 28.25 19.67 25.06
CA LEU A 53 27.24 19.78 26.12
C LEU A 53 26.20 20.84 25.80
N LEU A 54 26.60 22.04 25.36
CA LEU A 54 25.68 23.13 25.01
C LEU A 54 24.75 22.75 23.85
N TYR A 55 25.28 22.12 22.79
CA TYR A 55 24.43 21.67 21.68
C TYR A 55 23.44 20.59 22.09
N MET A 56 23.86 19.63 22.94
CA MET A 56 22.97 18.59 23.46
C MET A 56 21.92 19.16 24.41
N GLY A 57 22.34 20.05 25.32
CA GLY A 57 21.45 20.76 26.23
C GLY A 57 20.40 21.57 25.46
N LEU A 58 20.82 22.32 24.44
CA LEU A 58 19.91 23.06 23.57
C LEU A 58 18.87 22.15 22.91
N TYR A 59 19.28 20.99 22.38
CA TYR A 59 18.32 20.06 21.78
C TYR A 59 17.31 19.54 22.82
N LEU A 60 17.77 19.19 24.02
CA LEU A 60 16.90 18.69 25.09
C LEU A 60 15.96 19.78 25.63
N LEU A 61 16.41 21.04 25.70
CA LEU A 61 15.57 22.18 26.06
C LEU A 61 14.50 22.44 25.00
N ILE A 62 14.87 22.47 23.73
CA ILE A 62 13.92 22.59 22.62
C ILE A 62 12.91 21.43 22.67
N TRP A 63 13.40 20.20 22.85
CA TRP A 63 12.52 19.03 22.96
C TRP A 63 11.60 19.17 24.17
N GLY A 64 12.10 19.61 25.32
CA GLY A 64 11.34 19.88 26.55
C GLY A 64 10.22 20.90 26.34
N GLU A 65 10.48 22.00 25.64
CA GLU A 65 9.52 23.09 25.45
C GLU A 65 8.62 22.94 24.21
N ALA A 66 8.91 21.98 23.32
CA ALA A 66 8.19 21.81 22.06
C ALA A 66 6.74 21.29 22.18
N ALA A 67 6.30 20.84 23.36
CA ALA A 67 4.96 20.26 23.60
C ALA A 67 4.56 19.24 22.52
N ASN A 68 3.44 19.46 21.80
CA ASN A 68 2.95 18.55 20.75
C ASN A 68 3.85 18.51 19.50
N LEU A 69 4.73 19.49 19.29
CA LEU A 69 5.68 19.47 18.16
C LEU A 69 6.74 18.38 18.30
N ARG A 70 6.86 17.72 19.47
CA ARG A 70 7.72 16.54 19.66
C ARG A 70 7.38 15.39 18.71
N PHE A 71 6.14 15.32 18.25
CA PHE A 71 5.67 14.32 17.29
C PHE A 71 5.98 14.69 15.82
N MET A 72 6.65 15.83 15.58
CA MET A 72 7.08 16.31 14.28
C MET A 72 8.62 16.40 14.24
N PRO A 73 9.33 15.26 14.07
CA PRO A 73 10.79 15.22 14.24
C PRO A 73 11.57 16.10 13.27
N GLU A 74 11.04 16.35 12.07
CA GLU A 74 11.67 17.20 11.06
C GLU A 74 11.40 18.67 11.28
N CYS A 75 10.22 19.03 11.81
CA CYS A 75 9.96 20.35 12.38
C CYS A 75 10.95 20.65 13.53
N LEU A 76 11.17 19.69 14.42
CA LEU A 76 12.18 19.83 15.48
C LEU A 76 13.60 20.00 14.92
N CYS A 77 13.95 19.25 13.87
CA CYS A 77 15.25 19.41 13.21
C CYS A 77 15.44 20.82 12.61
N TYR A 78 14.38 21.39 12.04
CA TYR A 78 14.38 22.75 11.51
C TYR A 78 14.59 23.80 12.61
N ILE A 79 13.81 23.73 13.70
CA ILE A 79 13.95 24.62 14.88
C ILE A 79 15.38 24.51 15.44
N TYR A 80 15.85 23.29 15.66
CA TYR A 80 17.20 23.04 16.16
C TYR A 80 18.28 23.56 15.21
N HIS A 81 18.12 23.41 13.90
CA HIS A 81 19.10 23.86 12.90
C HIS A 81 19.42 25.34 13.04
N HIS A 82 18.38 26.16 13.21
CA HIS A 82 18.53 27.60 13.34
C HIS A 82 18.98 28.02 14.74
N MET A 83 18.41 27.45 15.80
CA MET A 83 18.85 27.77 17.18
C MET A 83 20.30 27.37 17.44
N ALA A 84 20.76 26.24 16.88
CA ALA A 84 22.16 25.85 16.98
C ALA A 84 23.09 26.82 16.23
N PHE A 85 22.62 27.41 15.12
CA PHE A 85 23.35 28.45 14.40
C PHE A 85 23.44 29.75 15.19
N GLU A 86 22.36 30.17 15.86
CA GLU A 86 22.37 31.32 16.76
C GLU A 86 23.29 31.11 17.96
N LEU A 87 23.23 29.94 18.60
CA LEU A 87 24.10 29.57 19.71
C LEU A 87 25.57 29.64 19.29
N TYR A 88 25.90 29.15 18.08
CA TYR A 88 27.25 29.29 17.55
C TYR A 88 27.68 30.76 17.39
N GLY A 89 26.79 31.61 16.85
CA GLY A 89 27.07 33.05 16.69
C GLY A 89 27.31 33.76 18.03
N MET A 90 26.53 33.42 19.06
CA MET A 90 26.70 33.95 20.42
C MET A 90 28.02 33.50 21.05
N LEU A 91 28.37 32.22 20.92
CA LEU A 91 29.61 31.66 21.47
C LEU A 91 30.86 32.16 20.73
N ALA A 92 30.72 32.56 19.47
CA ALA A 92 31.81 33.15 18.68
C ALA A 92 32.06 34.63 19.01
N GLY A 93 31.26 35.25 19.89
CA GLY A 93 31.38 36.67 20.23
C GLY A 93 31.05 37.60 19.06
N ASN A 94 30.28 37.10 18.07
CA ASN A 94 29.97 37.91 16.89
C ASN A 94 29.06 39.06 17.31
N VAL A 95 29.53 40.27 17.02
CA VAL A 95 28.74 41.49 17.06
C VAL A 95 27.88 41.51 15.80
N SER A 96 26.61 41.82 15.91
CA SER A 96 25.74 41.96 14.73
C SER A 96 26.34 43.03 13.80
N PRO A 97 26.66 42.73 12.53
CA PRO A 97 27.28 43.68 11.61
C PRO A 97 26.37 44.87 11.29
N THR A 98 25.07 44.77 11.62
CA THR A 98 24.06 45.81 11.41
C THR A 98 23.78 46.67 12.64
N THR A 99 24.01 46.16 13.87
CA THR A 99 23.60 46.85 15.10
C THR A 99 24.71 47.09 16.12
N GLY A 100 25.90 46.50 15.97
CA GLY A 100 27.01 46.73 16.91
C GLY A 100 26.80 46.17 18.33
N GLU A 101 25.72 45.42 18.55
CA GLU A 101 25.44 44.71 19.81
C GLU A 101 25.76 43.21 19.71
N ASN A 102 25.96 42.55 20.86
CA ASN A 102 26.01 41.10 20.97
C ASN A 102 24.78 40.46 20.30
N VAL A 103 24.98 39.38 19.54
CA VAL A 103 23.90 38.64 18.87
C VAL A 103 22.86 38.18 19.90
N LYS A 104 21.66 38.77 19.83
CA LYS A 104 20.48 38.31 20.56
C LYS A 104 19.76 37.23 19.72
N PRO A 105 19.03 36.29 20.35
CA PRO A 105 18.23 35.33 19.59
C PRO A 105 17.22 36.06 18.70
N ALA A 106 16.89 35.51 17.52
CA ALA A 106 15.94 36.14 16.59
C ALA A 106 14.56 36.41 17.20
N TYR A 107 14.18 35.68 18.25
CA TYR A 107 12.91 35.82 18.96
C TYR A 107 12.97 36.85 20.10
N GLY A 108 14.13 37.47 20.34
CA GLY A 108 14.39 38.38 21.44
C GLY A 108 14.68 37.66 22.76
N GLY A 109 14.86 38.45 23.82
CA GLY A 109 15.14 37.96 25.18
C GLY A 109 13.97 38.12 26.16
N ALA A 110 12.75 38.31 25.65
CA ALA A 110 11.56 38.43 26.49
C ALA A 110 11.20 37.07 27.14
N GLU A 111 10.52 37.11 28.29
CA GLU A 111 10.01 35.90 28.94
C GLU A 111 9.10 35.11 27.99
N GLU A 112 9.34 33.79 27.94
CA GLU A 112 8.59 32.84 27.12
C GLU A 112 8.64 33.12 25.60
N ALA A 113 9.65 33.85 25.11
CA ALA A 113 9.77 34.19 23.69
C ALA A 113 9.79 32.95 22.78
N PHE A 114 10.45 31.86 23.20
CA PHE A 114 10.46 30.60 22.45
C PHE A 114 9.05 30.01 22.31
N LEU A 115 8.30 29.91 23.42
CA LEU A 115 6.94 29.40 23.41
C LEU A 115 6.05 30.27 22.52
N LYS A 116 6.02 31.58 22.76
CA LYS A 116 5.12 32.53 22.09
C LYS A 116 5.42 32.72 20.61
N LYS A 117 6.70 32.75 20.20
CA LYS A 117 7.10 33.08 18.83
C LYS A 117 7.55 31.89 17.99
N VAL A 118 7.91 30.75 18.59
CA VAL A 118 8.29 29.53 17.86
C VAL A 118 7.21 28.48 17.94
N VAL A 119 6.80 28.09 19.15
CA VAL A 119 5.89 26.95 19.33
C VAL A 119 4.45 27.34 19.01
N THR A 120 3.95 28.44 19.59
CA THR A 120 2.55 28.87 19.45
C THR A 120 2.10 29.06 18.01
N PRO A 121 2.85 29.68 17.08
CA PRO A 121 2.40 29.85 15.70
C PRO A 121 2.17 28.52 14.98
N ILE A 122 3.05 27.53 15.18
CA ILE A 122 2.92 26.21 14.56
C ILE A 122 1.77 25.44 15.21
N TYR A 123 1.67 25.52 16.54
CA TYR A 123 0.58 24.89 17.30
C TYR A 123 -0.80 25.40 16.86
N LYS A 124 -0.97 26.72 16.69
CA LYS A 124 -2.23 27.31 16.23
C LYS A 124 -2.67 26.79 14.86
N ILE A 125 -1.73 26.50 13.96
CA ILE A 125 -2.05 25.88 12.66
C ILE A 125 -2.54 24.45 12.84
N ILE A 126 -1.89 23.66 13.70
CA ILE A 126 -2.32 22.29 14.02
C ILE A 126 -3.71 22.30 14.63
N GLU A 127 -3.97 23.21 15.56
CA GLU A 127 -5.26 23.40 16.21
C GLU A 127 -6.36 23.77 15.20
N MET A 128 -6.11 24.79 14.36
CA MET A 128 -7.06 25.20 13.31
C MET A 128 -7.38 24.07 12.32
N GLU A 129 -6.38 23.29 11.88
CA GLU A 129 -6.60 22.15 10.98
C GLU A 129 -7.33 20.99 11.68
N ALA A 130 -7.07 20.78 12.98
CA ALA A 130 -7.76 19.77 13.79
C ALA A 130 -9.24 20.13 13.99
N GLU A 131 -9.57 21.40 14.27
CA GLU A 131 -10.95 21.87 14.36
C GLU A 131 -11.69 21.75 13.01
N ARG A 132 -10.99 22.03 11.91
CA ARG A 132 -11.52 21.85 10.56
C ARG A 132 -11.91 20.41 10.27
N SER A 133 -11.13 19.44 10.77
CA SER A 133 -11.42 18.01 10.63
C SER A 133 -12.74 17.59 11.31
N LYS A 134 -13.12 18.27 12.41
CA LYS A 134 -14.35 17.97 13.18
C LYS A 134 -15.59 18.61 12.55
N THR A 135 -15.45 19.83 12.04
CA THR A 135 -16.58 20.64 11.55
C THR A 135 -17.04 20.25 10.15
N MET A 136 -16.13 19.73 9.32
CA MET A 136 -16.41 19.39 7.93
C MET A 136 -16.47 17.87 7.74
N LYS A 137 -17.64 17.31 7.37
CA LYS A 137 -17.77 15.95 6.75
C LYS A 137 -17.13 15.90 5.35
N SER A 138 -16.03 16.62 5.13
CA SER A 138 -15.36 16.71 3.85
C SER A 138 -14.38 15.56 3.67
N LYS A 139 -14.09 15.25 2.39
CA LYS A 139 -13.07 14.27 2.01
C LYS A 139 -11.74 14.64 2.70
N HIS A 140 -11.00 13.62 3.14
CA HIS A 140 -9.70 13.73 3.84
C HIS A 140 -8.60 14.51 3.08
N SER A 141 -8.90 14.99 1.86
CA SER A 141 -8.09 15.88 1.02
C SER A 141 -8.15 17.36 1.41
N HIS A 142 -9.12 17.78 2.23
CA HIS A 142 -9.41 19.21 2.45
C HIS A 142 -8.76 19.82 3.70
N TRP A 143 -8.13 19.02 4.55
CA TRP A 143 -7.46 19.46 5.78
C TRP A 143 -6.13 18.72 5.96
N ARG A 144 -5.16 19.33 6.66
CA ARG A 144 -3.81 18.77 6.88
C ARG A 144 -3.72 18.14 8.27
N ASN A 145 -3.13 16.96 8.38
CA ASN A 145 -2.78 16.38 9.67
C ASN A 145 -1.36 16.80 10.11
N TYR A 146 -0.97 16.49 11.35
CA TYR A 146 0.38 16.76 11.86
C TYR A 146 1.47 16.11 10.98
N ASP A 147 1.19 14.96 10.36
CA ASP A 147 2.09 14.28 9.43
C ASP A 147 2.27 15.07 8.13
N ASP A 148 1.18 15.60 7.56
CA ASP A 148 1.21 16.46 6.37
C ASP A 148 1.99 17.77 6.65
N LEU A 149 1.86 18.32 7.87
CA LEU A 149 2.60 19.51 8.30
C LEU A 149 4.09 19.19 8.55
N ASN A 150 4.41 18.00 9.04
CA ASN A 150 5.78 17.58 9.28
C ASN A 150 6.52 17.31 7.96
N GLU A 151 5.81 16.77 6.97
CA GLU A 151 6.31 16.55 5.61
C GLU A 151 6.78 17.85 4.93
N TYR A 152 6.22 19.01 5.28
CA TYR A 152 6.75 20.30 4.79
C TYR A 152 8.25 20.48 5.08
N PHE A 153 8.72 19.97 6.23
CA PHE A 153 10.12 20.04 6.64
C PHE A 153 11.01 19.00 5.94
N TRP A 154 10.46 18.14 5.07
CA TRP A 154 11.23 17.32 4.13
C TRP A 154 11.59 18.06 2.85
N SER A 155 10.93 19.18 2.53
CA SER A 155 11.32 19.99 1.38
C SER A 155 12.39 21.01 1.75
N ARG A 156 13.24 21.36 0.78
CA ARG A 156 14.14 22.53 0.87
C ARG A 156 13.38 23.84 1.03
N ASP A 157 12.09 23.86 0.67
CA ASP A 157 11.22 25.02 0.80
C ASP A 157 10.94 25.39 2.25
N CYS A 158 11.19 24.49 3.22
CA CYS A 158 11.04 24.80 4.64
C CYS A 158 11.91 25.99 5.07
N PHE A 159 13.06 26.20 4.44
CA PHE A 159 13.92 27.36 4.71
C PHE A 159 13.33 28.69 4.21
N ARG A 160 12.32 28.67 3.33
CA ARG A 160 11.56 29.88 2.97
C ARG A 160 10.69 30.37 4.13
N LEU A 161 10.42 29.53 5.13
CA LEU A 161 9.72 29.96 6.34
C LEU A 161 10.48 31.08 7.06
N GLY A 162 11.82 31.08 6.96
CA GLY A 162 12.69 32.08 7.55
C GLY A 162 12.91 31.89 9.05
N TRP A 163 13.91 32.59 9.57
CA TRP A 163 14.25 32.60 11.00
C TRP A 163 14.61 34.04 11.41
N PRO A 164 13.72 34.78 12.08
CA PRO A 164 12.45 34.34 12.67
C PRO A 164 11.38 33.98 11.61
N MET A 165 10.43 33.12 11.99
CA MET A 165 9.44 32.59 11.06
C MET A 165 8.50 33.70 10.55
N ARG A 166 8.37 33.78 9.23
CA ARG A 166 7.55 34.78 8.53
C ARG A 166 6.07 34.40 8.62
N ALA A 167 5.24 35.27 9.21
CA ALA A 167 3.80 35.01 9.39
C ALA A 167 3.02 34.94 8.05
N ASP A 168 3.55 35.56 7.00
CA ASP A 168 3.01 35.56 5.63
C ASP A 168 3.46 34.34 4.80
N ALA A 169 4.26 33.43 5.38
CA ALA A 169 4.68 32.22 4.70
C ALA A 169 3.48 31.30 4.41
N ASP A 170 3.52 30.61 3.26
CA ASP A 170 2.42 29.74 2.80
C ASP A 170 2.14 28.56 3.76
N PHE A 171 3.08 28.23 4.65
CA PHE A 171 2.89 27.27 5.72
C PHE A 171 1.80 27.70 6.72
N PHE A 172 1.77 28.99 7.09
CA PHE A 172 0.83 29.57 8.05
C PHE A 172 -0.49 30.03 7.43
N LYS A 173 -0.56 30.11 6.10
CA LYS A 173 -1.82 30.44 5.43
C LYS A 173 -2.78 29.25 5.54
N THR A 174 -3.99 29.51 5.99
CA THR A 174 -5.15 28.63 5.86
C THR A 174 -6.14 29.29 4.89
N PRO A 175 -6.92 28.52 4.11
CA PRO A 175 -7.89 29.12 3.22
C PRO A 175 -8.99 29.72 4.10
N ASN A 176 -9.08 31.05 4.13
CA ASN A 176 -10.07 31.76 4.93
C ASN A 176 -11.49 31.31 4.57
N PHE A 177 -12.31 31.20 5.61
CA PHE A 177 -13.74 30.95 5.59
C PHE A 177 -14.50 32.00 4.74
N VAL A 178 -14.52 31.85 3.42
CA VAL A 178 -15.57 32.42 2.56
C VAL A 178 -15.85 31.42 1.44
N LEU A 179 -16.53 30.33 1.77
CA LEU A 179 -17.21 29.51 0.77
C LEU A 179 -18.69 29.53 1.13
N ASN A 180 -19.42 30.37 0.40
CA ASN A 180 -20.87 30.34 0.36
C ASN A 180 -21.33 28.88 0.18
N PRO A 181 -22.35 28.41 0.92
CA PRO A 181 -22.86 27.03 0.81
C PRO A 181 -23.31 26.62 -0.60
N ARG A 182 -23.48 27.60 -1.52
CA ARG A 182 -23.98 27.38 -2.89
C ARG A 182 -22.96 26.86 -3.89
N ASP A 183 -21.65 26.97 -3.63
CA ASP A 183 -20.61 26.48 -4.57
C ASP A 183 -20.21 25.00 -4.34
N GLN A 184 -20.93 24.28 -3.48
CA GLN A 184 -20.59 22.92 -3.08
C GLN A 184 -21.00 21.84 -4.10
N THR A 185 -21.77 22.17 -5.13
CA THR A 185 -22.29 21.17 -6.09
C THR A 185 -21.33 20.86 -7.23
N ASN A 186 -20.44 21.77 -7.61
CA ASN A 186 -19.57 21.59 -8.77
C ASN A 186 -18.09 21.54 -8.37
N GLY A 187 -17.64 20.33 -8.00
CA GLY A 187 -16.27 20.05 -7.57
C GLY A 187 -15.16 20.17 -8.62
N GLU A 188 -15.31 20.99 -9.66
CA GLU A 188 -14.33 21.09 -10.76
C GLU A 188 -13.85 22.49 -11.14
N HIS A 189 -14.42 23.58 -10.59
CA HIS A 189 -13.90 24.92 -10.84
C HIS A 189 -13.57 25.67 -9.55
N ARG A 190 -12.30 25.57 -9.14
CA ARG A 190 -11.70 26.65 -8.34
C ARG A 190 -11.13 27.68 -9.32
N PRO A 191 -11.49 28.96 -9.22
CA PRO A 191 -10.86 30.01 -10.01
C PRO A 191 -9.39 30.12 -9.58
N ALA A 192 -8.49 30.17 -10.57
CA ALA A 192 -7.03 30.19 -10.44
C ALA A 192 -6.47 31.53 -9.91
N GLY A 193 -7.09 32.12 -8.88
CA GLY A 193 -6.91 33.53 -8.51
C GLY A 193 -6.51 33.82 -7.06
N ASN A 194 -6.29 32.82 -6.20
CA ASN A 194 -5.76 33.05 -4.84
C ASN A 194 -4.91 31.86 -4.37
N ASP A 195 -3.82 31.62 -5.11
CA ASP A 195 -2.91 30.47 -4.99
C ASP A 195 -1.83 30.66 -3.92
N HIS A 196 -2.22 30.76 -2.64
CA HIS A 196 -1.25 30.82 -1.54
C HIS A 196 -1.51 29.84 -0.40
N TRP A 197 -2.35 28.82 -0.63
CA TRP A 197 -2.51 27.72 0.32
C TRP A 197 -1.78 26.47 -0.18
N MET A 198 -0.73 26.06 0.54
CA MET A 198 -0.10 24.76 0.30
C MET A 198 -1.01 23.64 0.83
N GLY A 199 -1.80 23.07 -0.08
CA GLY A 199 -2.56 21.86 0.19
C GLY A 199 -1.68 20.64 0.42
N LYS A 200 -2.28 19.45 0.59
CA LYS A 200 -1.52 18.19 0.69
C LYS A 200 -0.60 18.05 -0.51
N VAL A 201 0.71 18.07 -0.24
CA VAL A 201 1.76 18.05 -1.26
C VAL A 201 1.80 16.70 -1.98
N ASN A 202 1.29 15.65 -1.32
CA ASN A 202 1.24 14.31 -1.85
C ASN A 202 -0.16 13.78 -2.14
N PHE A 203 -0.17 12.76 -3.01
CA PHE A 203 -1.34 12.11 -3.57
C PHE A 203 -2.40 11.82 -2.51
N VAL A 204 -3.57 12.42 -2.66
CA VAL A 204 -4.74 12.02 -1.87
C VAL A 204 -5.46 10.89 -2.61
N GLU A 205 -5.43 9.71 -2.03
CA GLU A 205 -6.15 8.56 -2.56
C GLU A 205 -7.65 8.82 -2.51
N ILE A 206 -8.30 8.86 -3.68
CA ILE A 206 -9.75 8.91 -3.78
C ILE A 206 -10.25 7.51 -3.53
N ARG A 207 -10.75 7.23 -2.32
CA ARG A 207 -11.36 5.95 -2.01
C ARG A 207 -12.66 5.79 -2.82
N SER A 208 -12.70 4.80 -3.69
CA SER A 208 -13.89 4.35 -4.40
C SER A 208 -14.17 2.88 -4.10
N PHE A 209 -15.40 2.41 -4.38
CA PHE A 209 -15.77 1.00 -4.20
C PHE A 209 -14.83 0.05 -4.95
N TRP A 210 -14.31 0.47 -6.11
CA TRP A 210 -13.34 -0.28 -6.90
C TRP A 210 -12.00 -0.55 -6.18
N HIS A 211 -11.68 0.19 -5.11
CA HIS A 211 -10.51 -0.13 -4.29
C HIS A 211 -10.66 -1.46 -3.55
N ILE A 212 -11.89 -1.93 -3.26
CA ILE A 212 -12.12 -3.24 -2.64
C ILE A 212 -11.67 -4.35 -3.60
N PHE A 213 -12.07 -4.27 -4.87
CA PHE A 213 -11.64 -5.23 -5.89
C PHE A 213 -10.15 -5.15 -6.18
N ARG A 214 -9.57 -3.95 -6.21
CA ARG A 214 -8.12 -3.77 -6.39
C ARG A 214 -7.31 -4.32 -5.21
N SER A 215 -7.76 -4.09 -3.97
CA SER A 215 -7.00 -4.43 -2.76
C SER A 215 -7.07 -5.92 -2.44
N PHE A 216 -8.21 -6.56 -2.73
CA PHE A 216 -8.45 -7.98 -2.49
C PHE A 216 -8.44 -8.81 -3.78
N ASP A 217 -7.66 -8.39 -4.79
CA ASP A 217 -7.60 -9.00 -6.12
C ASP A 217 -7.36 -10.52 -6.07
N ARG A 218 -6.48 -10.96 -5.16
CA ARG A 218 -6.12 -12.37 -5.00
C ARG A 218 -7.28 -13.20 -4.46
N MET A 219 -8.05 -12.65 -3.53
CA MET A 219 -9.21 -13.32 -2.95
C MET A 219 -10.30 -13.49 -4.01
N TRP A 220 -10.64 -12.41 -4.73
CA TRP A 220 -11.63 -12.44 -5.81
C TRP A 220 -11.22 -13.41 -6.92
N SER A 221 -9.95 -13.35 -7.36
CA SER A 221 -9.43 -14.26 -8.38
C SER A 221 -9.51 -15.71 -7.90
N PHE A 222 -9.08 -16.01 -6.68
CA PHE A 222 -9.15 -17.36 -6.14
C PHE A 222 -10.59 -17.90 -6.12
N LEU A 223 -11.53 -17.15 -5.53
CA LEU A 223 -12.92 -17.59 -5.40
C LEU A 223 -13.60 -17.80 -6.76
N ILE A 224 -13.41 -16.87 -7.72
CA ILE A 224 -14.01 -16.99 -9.05
C ILE A 224 -13.44 -18.20 -9.81
N LEU A 225 -12.11 -18.41 -9.74
CA LEU A 225 -11.46 -19.53 -10.43
C LEU A 225 -11.83 -20.87 -9.81
N SER A 226 -11.91 -20.93 -8.47
CA SER A 226 -12.37 -22.13 -7.75
C SER A 226 -13.82 -22.44 -8.08
N LEU A 227 -14.70 -21.43 -8.14
CA LEU A 227 -16.09 -21.60 -8.55
C LEU A 227 -16.18 -22.17 -9.98
N GLN A 228 -15.48 -21.58 -10.94
CA GLN A 228 -15.44 -22.07 -12.31
C GLN A 228 -14.95 -23.53 -12.39
N ALA A 229 -13.87 -23.86 -11.67
CA ALA A 229 -13.35 -25.23 -11.63
C ALA A 229 -14.39 -26.21 -11.08
N MET A 230 -15.05 -25.87 -9.96
CA MET A 230 -16.08 -26.72 -9.35
C MET A 230 -17.28 -26.93 -10.27
N VAL A 231 -17.73 -25.88 -10.97
CA VAL A 231 -18.84 -25.99 -11.94
C VAL A 231 -18.48 -26.93 -13.08
N ILE A 232 -17.27 -26.82 -13.64
CA ILE A 232 -16.80 -27.70 -14.73
C ILE A 232 -16.75 -29.16 -14.27
N VAL A 233 -16.21 -29.42 -13.08
CA VAL A 233 -16.12 -30.79 -12.53
C VAL A 233 -17.50 -31.36 -12.24
N ALA A 234 -18.38 -30.57 -11.62
CA ALA A 234 -19.74 -30.98 -11.32
C ALA A 234 -20.55 -31.24 -12.61
N TRP A 235 -20.24 -30.56 -13.72
CA TRP A 235 -20.91 -30.74 -15.00
C TRP A 235 -20.55 -32.06 -15.71
N ASN A 236 -19.33 -32.56 -15.58
CA ASN A 236 -18.83 -33.70 -16.37
C ASN A 236 -18.93 -35.07 -15.69
N GLY A 237 -18.94 -35.16 -14.36
CA GLY A 237 -19.02 -36.46 -13.66
C GLY A 237 -19.46 -36.40 -12.20
N GLY A 238 -19.50 -35.21 -11.60
CA GLY A 238 -20.09 -35.02 -10.27
C GLY A 238 -19.24 -35.55 -9.11
N THR A 239 -18.07 -36.15 -9.38
CA THR A 239 -17.09 -36.52 -8.35
C THR A 239 -15.77 -35.75 -8.52
N PRO A 240 -15.05 -35.42 -7.42
CA PRO A 240 -13.77 -34.73 -7.53
C PRO A 240 -12.68 -35.54 -8.27
N GLY A 241 -12.82 -36.86 -8.34
CA GLY A 241 -11.88 -37.75 -9.03
C GLY A 241 -11.92 -37.61 -10.57
N ASP A 242 -13.01 -37.09 -11.11
CA ASP A 242 -13.20 -36.91 -12.56
C ASP A 242 -12.23 -35.88 -13.15
N ILE A 243 -11.54 -35.09 -12.32
CA ILE A 243 -10.48 -34.16 -12.73
C ILE A 243 -9.29 -34.88 -13.38
N PHE A 244 -9.05 -36.15 -13.04
CA PHE A 244 -7.95 -36.93 -13.61
C PHE A 244 -8.25 -37.44 -15.02
N ASP A 245 -9.50 -37.33 -15.49
CA ASP A 245 -9.82 -37.61 -16.89
C ASP A 245 -9.30 -36.49 -17.80
N ALA A 246 -8.60 -36.86 -18.88
CA ALA A 246 -7.91 -35.91 -19.75
C ALA A 246 -8.86 -34.88 -20.38
N GLY A 247 -10.10 -35.29 -20.68
CA GLY A 247 -11.13 -34.39 -21.21
C GLY A 247 -11.56 -33.32 -20.20
N VAL A 248 -11.85 -33.74 -18.96
CA VAL A 248 -12.26 -32.84 -17.86
C VAL A 248 -11.09 -31.96 -17.43
N PHE A 249 -9.89 -32.53 -17.32
CA PHE A 249 -8.67 -31.79 -16.98
C PHE A 249 -8.45 -30.62 -17.95
N LYS A 250 -8.54 -30.87 -19.26
CA LYS A 250 -8.42 -29.82 -20.29
C LYS A 250 -9.49 -28.74 -20.13
N GLN A 251 -10.74 -29.11 -19.82
CA GLN A 251 -11.79 -28.13 -19.54
C GLN A 251 -11.49 -27.32 -18.27
N VAL A 252 -11.02 -27.95 -17.19
CA VAL A 252 -10.62 -27.25 -15.96
C VAL A 252 -9.47 -26.28 -16.22
N LEU A 253 -8.51 -26.62 -17.09
CA LEU A 253 -7.45 -25.69 -17.47
C LEU A 253 -7.97 -24.40 -18.13
N SER A 254 -9.23 -24.32 -18.59
CA SER A 254 -9.83 -23.06 -19.07
C SER A 254 -9.90 -21.97 -17.99
N ILE A 255 -9.77 -22.31 -16.70
CA ILE A 255 -9.67 -21.31 -15.62
C ILE A 255 -8.52 -20.33 -15.86
N PHE A 256 -7.44 -20.74 -16.53
CA PHE A 256 -6.30 -19.86 -16.80
C PHE A 256 -6.64 -18.73 -17.79
N ILE A 257 -7.61 -18.96 -18.69
CA ILE A 257 -8.16 -17.91 -19.56
C ILE A 257 -8.85 -16.86 -18.69
N THR A 258 -9.75 -17.29 -17.81
CA THR A 258 -10.43 -16.39 -16.87
C THR A 258 -9.44 -15.66 -15.96
N ALA A 259 -8.39 -16.34 -15.50
CA ALA A 259 -7.34 -15.76 -14.69
C ALA A 259 -6.60 -14.62 -15.43
N ALA A 260 -6.31 -14.81 -16.72
CA ALA A 260 -5.68 -13.78 -17.55
C ALA A 260 -6.60 -12.57 -17.75
N VAL A 261 -7.91 -12.79 -17.97
CA VAL A 261 -8.90 -11.71 -18.07
C VAL A 261 -8.99 -10.92 -16.77
N MET A 262 -9.05 -11.61 -15.63
CA MET A 262 -9.05 -10.97 -14.30
C MET A 262 -7.76 -10.17 -14.06
N LYS A 263 -6.59 -10.70 -14.47
CA LYS A 263 -5.31 -9.98 -14.36
C LYS A 263 -5.24 -8.76 -15.25
N MET A 264 -5.81 -8.80 -16.46
CA MET A 264 -5.95 -7.63 -17.31
C MET A 264 -6.89 -6.59 -16.69
N GLY A 265 -8.04 -7.00 -16.17
CA GLY A 265 -8.97 -6.12 -15.44
C GLY A 265 -8.30 -5.44 -14.23
N GLN A 266 -7.51 -6.20 -13.47
CA GLN A 266 -6.69 -5.65 -12.38
C GLN A 266 -5.69 -4.60 -12.89
N ALA A 267 -4.98 -4.87 -14.01
CA ALA A 267 -4.02 -3.92 -14.58
C ALA A 267 -4.70 -2.61 -15.05
N ILE A 268 -5.91 -2.71 -15.59
CA ILE A 268 -6.74 -1.55 -15.98
C ILE A 268 -7.14 -0.74 -14.73
N LEU A 269 -7.68 -1.41 -13.71
CA LEU A 269 -8.03 -0.77 -12.43
C LEU A 269 -6.80 -0.12 -11.76
N ASP A 270 -5.64 -0.77 -11.88
CA ASP A 270 -4.37 -0.25 -11.39
C ASP A 270 -4.02 1.10 -12.02
N ILE A 271 -4.27 1.27 -13.32
CA ILE A 271 -4.01 2.50 -14.08
C ILE A 271 -5.07 3.56 -13.78
N VAL A 272 -6.35 3.20 -13.81
CA VAL A 272 -7.48 4.11 -13.61
C VAL A 272 -7.42 4.75 -12.22
N LEU A 273 -7.25 3.94 -11.17
CA LEU A 273 -7.20 4.45 -9.79
C LEU A 273 -5.90 5.22 -9.48
N SER A 274 -4.82 4.93 -10.21
CA SER A 274 -3.55 5.64 -10.09
C SER A 274 -3.44 6.86 -11.00
N TRP A 275 -4.47 7.18 -11.79
CA TRP A 275 -4.36 8.17 -12.86
C TRP A 275 -3.95 9.57 -12.37
N LYS A 276 -4.52 10.02 -11.24
CA LYS A 276 -4.17 11.31 -10.63
C LYS A 276 -2.74 11.33 -10.07
N ALA A 277 -2.20 10.20 -9.63
CA ALA A 277 -0.84 10.08 -9.11
C ALA A 277 0.24 10.07 -10.20
N ARG A 278 -0.13 10.07 -11.50
CA ARG A 278 0.85 9.98 -12.60
C ARG A 278 1.87 11.11 -12.61
N ARG A 279 1.55 12.28 -12.04
CA ARG A 279 2.46 13.44 -12.03
C ARG A 279 3.57 13.28 -11.00
N SER A 280 3.32 12.62 -9.87
CA SER A 280 4.30 12.40 -8.81
C SER A 280 5.06 11.07 -8.92
N MET A 281 4.58 10.13 -9.72
CA MET A 281 5.20 8.80 -9.89
C MET A 281 6.50 8.84 -10.72
N SER A 282 7.50 8.07 -10.28
CA SER A 282 8.74 7.82 -11.02
C SER A 282 8.49 7.05 -12.33
N LEU A 283 9.40 7.20 -13.31
CA LEU A 283 9.29 6.55 -14.62
C LEU A 283 9.23 5.02 -14.53
N ALA A 284 9.99 4.41 -13.63
CA ALA A 284 10.00 2.96 -13.43
C ALA A 284 8.63 2.42 -12.98
N VAL A 285 7.90 3.17 -12.15
CA VAL A 285 6.56 2.79 -11.69
C VAL A 285 5.55 2.90 -12.83
N LYS A 286 5.64 3.95 -13.65
CA LYS A 286 4.79 4.12 -14.84
C LYS A 286 4.98 2.96 -15.83
N LEU A 287 6.24 2.64 -16.14
CA LEU A 287 6.57 1.54 -17.04
C LEU A 287 6.04 0.20 -16.52
N ARG A 288 6.09 -0.02 -15.20
CA ARG A 288 5.55 -1.24 -14.58
C ARG A 288 4.05 -1.39 -14.81
N TYR A 289 3.26 -0.32 -14.70
CA TYR A 289 1.82 -0.40 -14.95
C TYR A 289 1.51 -0.71 -16.42
N ILE A 290 2.24 -0.07 -17.34
CA ILE A 290 2.08 -0.32 -18.78
C ILE A 290 2.46 -1.76 -19.13
N LEU A 291 3.60 -2.25 -18.63
CA LEU A 291 4.07 -3.61 -18.92
C LEU A 291 3.10 -4.67 -18.37
N LYS A 292 2.52 -4.45 -17.18
CA LYS A 292 1.46 -5.32 -16.64
C LYS A 292 0.24 -5.39 -17.56
N LEU A 293 -0.20 -4.25 -18.10
CA LEU A 293 -1.34 -4.20 -19.00
C LEU A 293 -1.03 -4.93 -20.31
N LEU A 294 0.13 -4.66 -20.92
CA LEU A 294 0.56 -5.32 -22.15
C LEU A 294 0.70 -6.84 -21.96
N SER A 295 1.32 -7.27 -20.86
CA SER A 295 1.45 -8.69 -20.54
C SER A 295 0.08 -9.35 -20.30
N GLY A 296 -0.82 -8.69 -19.57
CA GLY A 296 -2.19 -9.19 -19.37
C GLY A 296 -2.94 -9.33 -20.70
N ALA A 297 -2.90 -8.31 -21.56
CA ALA A 297 -3.52 -8.33 -22.87
C ALA A 297 -2.95 -9.45 -23.77
N ALA A 298 -1.63 -9.66 -23.75
CA ALA A 298 -1.00 -10.74 -24.50
C ALA A 298 -1.54 -12.12 -24.06
N TRP A 299 -1.62 -12.38 -22.75
CA TRP A 299 -2.12 -13.66 -22.23
C TRP A 299 -3.62 -13.88 -22.46
N VAL A 300 -4.42 -12.81 -22.45
CA VAL A 300 -5.85 -12.86 -22.80
C VAL A 300 -6.07 -13.28 -24.26
N VAL A 301 -5.10 -13.03 -25.14
CA VAL A 301 -5.17 -13.51 -26.55
C VAL A 301 -4.54 -14.89 -26.70
N ILE A 302 -3.35 -15.10 -26.14
CA ILE A 302 -2.56 -16.34 -26.32
C ILE A 302 -3.31 -17.56 -25.75
N LEU A 303 -3.88 -17.47 -24.54
CA LEU A 303 -4.51 -18.63 -23.90
C LEU A 303 -5.78 -19.11 -24.62
N PRO A 304 -6.74 -18.25 -25.00
CA PRO A 304 -7.89 -18.68 -25.80
C PRO A 304 -7.51 -19.22 -27.18
N VAL A 305 -6.55 -18.60 -27.87
CA VAL A 305 -6.12 -19.05 -29.21
C VAL A 305 -5.50 -20.45 -29.13
N THR A 306 -4.61 -20.69 -28.17
CA THR A 306 -3.98 -22.00 -27.97
C THR A 306 -4.97 -23.06 -27.46
N TYR A 307 -5.97 -22.67 -26.67
CA TYR A 307 -7.08 -23.54 -26.27
C TYR A 307 -7.99 -23.93 -27.44
N ALA A 308 -8.38 -22.95 -28.26
CA ALA A 308 -9.19 -23.16 -29.45
C ALA A 308 -8.49 -24.03 -30.50
N TYR A 309 -7.18 -23.81 -30.69
CA TYR A 309 -6.33 -24.60 -31.59
C TYR A 309 -6.32 -26.09 -31.22
N THR A 310 -6.31 -26.40 -29.92
CA THR A 310 -6.30 -27.78 -29.41
C THR A 310 -7.69 -28.41 -29.33
N SER A 311 -8.79 -27.71 -29.61
CA SER A 311 -10.15 -28.26 -29.47
C SER A 311 -10.53 -29.24 -30.59
N ASP A 312 -11.14 -30.37 -30.24
CA ASP A 312 -11.47 -31.46 -31.17
C ASP A 312 -12.70 -31.17 -32.05
N ASN A 313 -13.64 -30.34 -31.56
CA ASN A 313 -14.83 -29.88 -32.27
C ASN A 313 -14.77 -28.37 -32.58
N PRO A 314 -14.23 -27.94 -33.73
CA PRO A 314 -14.10 -26.52 -34.05
C PRO A 314 -15.45 -25.93 -34.50
N THR A 315 -16.09 -25.11 -33.67
CA THR A 315 -17.22 -24.26 -34.05
C THR A 315 -16.76 -22.83 -34.35
N GLY A 316 -17.28 -22.23 -35.43
CA GLY A 316 -17.09 -20.81 -35.79
C GLY A 316 -15.63 -20.33 -35.81
N LEU A 317 -15.27 -19.52 -34.81
CA LEU A 317 -13.93 -18.93 -34.63
C LEU A 317 -12.80 -19.96 -34.50
N ASN A 318 -13.11 -21.15 -33.96
CA ASN A 318 -12.11 -22.22 -33.81
C ASN A 318 -11.67 -22.78 -35.17
N ARG A 319 -12.55 -22.74 -36.18
CA ARG A 319 -12.26 -23.18 -37.56
C ARG A 319 -11.36 -22.19 -38.29
N THR A 320 -11.57 -20.89 -38.07
CA THR A 320 -10.73 -19.82 -38.63
C THR A 320 -9.32 -19.85 -38.03
N ILE A 321 -9.19 -20.05 -36.72
CA ILE A 321 -7.89 -20.18 -36.06
C ILE A 321 -7.13 -21.42 -36.57
N LYS A 322 -7.79 -22.57 -36.70
CA LYS A 322 -7.16 -23.76 -37.30
C LYS A 322 -6.76 -23.55 -38.76
N SER A 323 -7.55 -22.80 -39.54
CA SER A 323 -7.18 -22.48 -40.92
C SER A 323 -5.94 -21.58 -41.04
N TRP A 324 -5.66 -20.76 -40.04
CA TRP A 324 -4.49 -19.87 -40.02
C TRP A 324 -3.23 -20.53 -39.46
N PHE A 325 -3.38 -21.46 -38.51
CA PHE A 325 -2.25 -22.06 -37.78
C PHE A 325 -1.99 -23.54 -38.08
N GLY A 326 -2.85 -24.22 -38.87
CA GLY A 326 -2.71 -25.62 -39.27
C GLY A 326 -3.46 -26.64 -38.38
N ASP A 327 -3.57 -27.89 -38.83
CA ASP A 327 -4.24 -28.96 -38.07
C ASP A 327 -3.30 -29.57 -37.00
N GLY A 328 -3.34 -29.03 -35.80
CA GLY A 328 -2.55 -29.49 -34.64
C GLY A 328 -3.06 -30.73 -33.92
N ARG A 329 -3.74 -31.67 -34.62
CA ARG A 329 -4.39 -32.86 -34.03
C ARG A 329 -3.47 -33.72 -33.14
N ASN A 330 -2.15 -33.64 -33.32
CA ASN A 330 -1.15 -34.42 -32.58
C ASN A 330 -0.31 -33.62 -31.56
N GLN A 331 -0.67 -32.37 -31.24
CA GLN A 331 0.06 -31.57 -30.23
C GLN A 331 -0.86 -31.06 -29.09
N PRO A 332 -1.31 -31.95 -28.18
CA PRO A 332 -1.97 -31.55 -26.93
C PRO A 332 -1.06 -30.71 -25.99
N SER A 333 0.22 -30.52 -26.35
CA SER A 333 1.25 -29.85 -25.56
C SER A 333 1.25 -28.32 -25.63
N LEU A 334 0.72 -27.68 -26.68
CA LEU A 334 0.88 -26.22 -26.85
C LEU A 334 0.11 -25.39 -25.82
N TYR A 335 -1.15 -25.75 -25.54
CA TYR A 335 -1.94 -25.06 -24.51
C TYR A 335 -1.36 -25.31 -23.11
N ILE A 336 -0.98 -26.56 -22.82
CA ILE A 336 -0.37 -26.91 -21.53
C ILE A 336 0.96 -26.17 -21.34
N LEU A 337 1.79 -26.09 -22.39
CA LEU A 337 3.04 -25.32 -22.38
C LEU A 337 2.77 -23.83 -22.13
N ALA A 338 1.78 -23.23 -22.82
CA ALA A 338 1.39 -21.84 -22.59
C ALA A 338 0.92 -21.60 -21.15
N VAL A 339 0.15 -22.52 -20.57
CA VAL A 339 -0.26 -22.49 -19.17
C VAL A 339 0.94 -22.59 -18.22
N VAL A 340 1.89 -23.49 -18.47
CA VAL A 340 3.11 -23.63 -17.64
C VAL A 340 3.94 -22.35 -17.68
N ILE A 341 4.12 -21.75 -18.87
CA ILE A 341 4.83 -20.47 -19.01
C ILE A 341 4.09 -19.36 -18.25
N TYR A 342 2.76 -19.28 -18.40
CA TYR A 342 1.92 -18.32 -17.69
C TYR A 342 2.01 -18.48 -16.16
N LEU A 343 2.04 -19.71 -15.66
CA LEU A 343 2.09 -20.02 -14.23
C LEU A 343 3.49 -19.85 -13.64
N SER A 344 4.55 -19.95 -14.45
CA SER A 344 5.95 -19.95 -14.00
C SER A 344 6.33 -18.85 -13.00
N PRO A 345 5.90 -17.57 -13.14
CA PRO A 345 6.26 -16.53 -12.18
C PRO A 345 5.58 -16.75 -10.81
N ASN A 346 4.36 -17.26 -10.82
CA ASN A 346 3.59 -17.58 -9.63
C ASN A 346 4.13 -18.85 -8.95
N MET A 347 4.54 -19.86 -9.71
CA MET A 347 5.21 -21.06 -9.17
C MET A 347 6.50 -20.67 -8.44
N LEU A 348 7.33 -19.83 -9.07
CA LEU A 348 8.54 -19.32 -8.42
C LEU A 348 8.19 -18.56 -7.13
N ALA A 349 7.13 -17.74 -7.14
CA ALA A 349 6.70 -17.00 -5.96
C ALA A 349 6.25 -17.94 -4.83
N ALA A 350 5.50 -19.01 -5.15
CA ALA A 350 5.04 -20.02 -4.22
C ALA A 350 6.22 -20.81 -3.62
N THR A 351 7.18 -21.24 -4.44
CA THR A 351 8.40 -21.91 -3.97
C THR A 351 9.18 -21.01 -3.01
N LEU A 352 9.39 -19.73 -3.36
CA LEU A 352 10.04 -18.77 -2.47
C LEU A 352 9.23 -18.47 -1.20
N PHE A 353 7.91 -18.60 -1.23
CA PHE A 353 7.08 -18.48 -0.05
C PHE A 353 7.29 -19.66 0.91
N ILE A 354 7.35 -20.90 0.40
CA ILE A 354 7.60 -22.10 1.20
C ILE A 354 9.00 -22.11 1.81
N PHE A 355 9.99 -21.55 1.11
CA PHE A 355 11.38 -21.48 1.56
C PHE A 355 11.80 -20.05 2.00
N PRO A 356 11.42 -19.60 3.22
CA PRO A 356 11.67 -18.24 3.68
C PRO A 356 13.16 -17.91 3.84
N VAL A 357 14.03 -18.91 4.04
CA VAL A 357 15.48 -18.72 4.12
C VAL A 357 16.04 -18.29 2.76
N LEU A 358 15.71 -19.03 1.70
CA LEU A 358 16.10 -18.70 0.32
C LEU A 358 15.54 -17.33 -0.08
N ARG A 359 14.27 -17.07 0.24
CA ARG A 359 13.65 -15.77 -0.03
C ARG A 359 14.37 -14.61 0.66
N ARG A 360 14.70 -14.74 1.95
CA ARG A 360 15.44 -13.70 2.69
C ARG A 360 16.83 -13.44 2.08
N PHE A 361 17.49 -14.49 1.60
CA PHE A 361 18.78 -14.36 0.92
C PHE A 361 18.65 -13.60 -0.41
N LEU A 362 17.66 -13.96 -1.23
CA LEU A 362 17.41 -13.29 -2.52
C LEU A 362 16.97 -11.83 -2.34
N GLU A 363 16.15 -11.51 -1.35
CA GLU A 363 15.72 -10.12 -1.09
C GLU A 363 16.85 -9.22 -0.55
N LYS A 364 17.82 -9.79 0.16
CA LYS A 364 19.02 -9.07 0.63
C LYS A 364 20.06 -8.86 -0.47
N SER A 365 20.01 -9.67 -1.52
CA SER A 365 20.96 -9.61 -2.62
C SER A 365 20.78 -8.31 -3.43
N ASN A 366 21.87 -7.60 -3.68
CA ASN A 366 21.88 -6.38 -4.49
C ASN A 366 22.13 -6.65 -5.98
N LEU A 367 22.19 -7.92 -6.38
CA LEU A 367 22.38 -8.31 -7.78
C LEU A 367 21.18 -7.87 -8.62
N LYS A 368 21.45 -7.14 -9.71
CA LYS A 368 20.41 -6.60 -10.61
C LYS A 368 19.53 -7.71 -11.21
N VAL A 369 20.12 -8.87 -11.53
CA VAL A 369 19.39 -10.03 -12.08
C VAL A 369 18.40 -10.58 -11.06
N VAL A 370 18.83 -10.78 -9.82
CA VAL A 370 17.95 -11.23 -8.73
C VAL A 370 16.84 -10.21 -8.48
N ALA A 371 17.17 -8.91 -8.49
CA ALA A 371 16.18 -7.86 -8.36
C ALA A 371 15.13 -7.87 -9.48
N LEU A 372 15.53 -8.20 -10.72
CA LEU A 372 14.62 -8.32 -11.86
C LEU A 372 13.73 -9.56 -11.76
N ILE A 373 14.28 -10.72 -11.39
CA ILE A 373 13.53 -11.96 -11.16
C ILE A 373 12.50 -11.75 -10.03
N MET A 374 12.93 -11.13 -8.93
CA MET A 374 12.05 -10.83 -7.79
C MET A 374 10.99 -9.78 -8.15
N TRP A 375 11.32 -8.83 -9.02
CA TRP A 375 10.35 -7.86 -9.54
C TRP A 375 9.28 -8.51 -10.42
N TRP A 376 9.67 -9.53 -11.19
CA TRP A 376 8.79 -10.31 -12.07
C TRP A 376 7.92 -11.30 -11.30
N SER A 377 8.50 -12.03 -10.33
CA SER A 377 7.83 -13.11 -9.60
C SER A 377 7.06 -12.62 -8.37
N GLN A 378 7.57 -11.63 -7.62
CA GLN A 378 6.99 -11.26 -6.33
C GLN A 378 6.37 -9.87 -6.30
N PRO A 379 5.07 -9.75 -5.97
CA PRO A 379 4.49 -8.49 -5.54
C PRO A 379 5.08 -8.13 -4.16
N ARG A 380 5.81 -7.02 -4.05
CA ARG A 380 6.32 -6.51 -2.77
C ARG A 380 5.14 -6.17 -1.85
N LEU A 381 4.86 -7.07 -0.90
CA LEU A 381 3.81 -6.91 0.12
C LEU A 381 4.30 -6.10 1.32
N PHE A 382 5.61 -6.12 1.59
CA PHE A 382 6.24 -5.39 2.68
C PHE A 382 7.16 -4.30 2.15
N VAL A 383 7.18 -3.16 2.85
CA VAL A 383 8.06 -2.02 2.52
C VAL A 383 9.52 -2.33 2.87
N GLY A 384 9.75 -3.15 3.91
CA GLY A 384 11.10 -3.57 4.34
C GLY A 384 11.60 -4.85 3.69
N ARG A 385 12.93 -4.93 3.45
CA ARG A 385 13.60 -6.12 2.90
C ARG A 385 13.90 -7.14 3.99
N GLY A 386 13.58 -8.42 3.74
CA GLY A 386 13.95 -9.51 4.65
C GLY A 386 13.30 -9.47 6.03
N MET A 387 12.19 -8.73 6.20
CA MET A 387 11.39 -8.65 7.42
C MET A 387 10.40 -9.81 7.56
N HIS A 388 10.80 -11.02 7.16
CA HIS A 388 9.93 -12.19 7.20
C HIS A 388 9.92 -12.82 8.59
N GLU A 389 8.72 -13.21 9.01
CA GLU A 389 8.49 -14.03 10.20
C GLU A 389 9.24 -15.37 10.13
N GLY A 390 9.37 -16.01 11.29
CA GLY A 390 9.97 -17.34 11.42
C GLY A 390 9.26 -18.38 10.55
N ALA A 391 10.01 -19.37 10.04
CA ALA A 391 9.47 -20.41 9.16
C ALA A 391 8.31 -21.19 9.81
N PHE A 392 8.39 -21.44 11.13
CA PHE A 392 7.35 -22.12 11.88
C PHE A 392 6.06 -21.29 12.01
N SER A 393 6.18 -19.98 12.24
CA SER A 393 5.02 -19.07 12.26
C SER A 393 4.34 -19.01 10.90
N LEU A 394 5.14 -18.95 9.82
CA LEU A 394 4.63 -18.98 8.45
C LEU A 394 3.92 -20.30 8.15
N PHE A 395 4.49 -21.43 8.56
CA PHE A 395 3.89 -22.74 8.38
C PHE A 395 2.53 -22.84 9.09
N LYS A 396 2.45 -22.43 10.36
CA LYS A 396 1.18 -22.42 11.13
C LYS A 396 0.10 -21.58 10.44
N TYR A 397 0.47 -20.37 10.01
CA TYR A 397 -0.44 -19.48 9.29
C TYR A 397 -0.90 -20.07 7.94
N THR A 398 0.03 -20.68 7.19
CA THR A 398 -0.28 -21.32 5.91
C THR A 398 -1.22 -22.51 6.10
N MET A 399 -0.95 -23.35 7.10
CA MET A 399 -1.79 -24.52 7.40
C MET A 399 -3.20 -24.11 7.79
N PHE A 400 -3.35 -23.06 8.60
CA PHE A 400 -4.66 -22.49 8.95
C PHE A 400 -5.49 -22.17 7.71
N TRP A 401 -4.92 -21.44 6.75
CA TRP A 401 -5.65 -21.07 5.53
C TRP A 401 -5.88 -22.23 4.58
N VAL A 402 -4.92 -23.16 4.45
CA VAL A 402 -5.08 -24.34 3.59
C VAL A 402 -6.23 -25.21 4.07
N VAL A 403 -6.29 -25.51 5.38
CA VAL A 403 -7.35 -26.34 5.95
C VAL A 403 -8.70 -25.64 5.82
N LEU A 404 -8.78 -24.36 6.22
CA LEU A 404 -10.01 -23.56 6.12
C LEU A 404 -10.54 -23.54 4.68
N LEU A 405 -9.70 -23.19 3.70
CA LEU A 405 -10.12 -23.10 2.30
C LEU A 405 -10.45 -24.46 1.70
N ALA A 406 -9.72 -25.53 2.07
CA ALA A 406 -10.03 -26.88 1.61
C ALA A 406 -11.40 -27.34 2.12
N THR A 407 -11.69 -27.17 3.41
CA THR A 407 -13.00 -27.51 3.98
C THR A 407 -14.10 -26.69 3.33
N LYS A 408 -13.89 -25.38 3.16
CA LYS A 408 -14.82 -24.49 2.46
C LYS A 408 -15.13 -25.00 1.05
N LEU A 409 -14.11 -25.29 0.25
CA LEU A 409 -14.30 -25.74 -1.14
C LEU A 409 -14.98 -27.10 -1.23
N VAL A 410 -14.67 -28.03 -0.32
CA VAL A 410 -15.35 -29.33 -0.24
C VAL A 410 -16.84 -29.14 0.04
N VAL A 411 -17.18 -28.31 1.03
CA VAL A 411 -18.59 -28.05 1.38
C VAL A 411 -19.31 -27.32 0.25
N SER A 412 -18.73 -26.26 -0.32
CA SER A 412 -19.32 -25.56 -1.48
C SER A 412 -19.54 -26.51 -2.66
N PHE A 413 -18.59 -27.42 -2.96
CA PHE A 413 -18.76 -28.36 -4.06
C PHE A 413 -19.95 -29.31 -3.85
N TYR A 414 -20.04 -29.95 -2.68
CA TYR A 414 -21.06 -30.97 -2.41
C TYR A 414 -22.43 -30.39 -2.07
N VAL A 415 -22.49 -29.28 -1.34
CA VAL A 415 -23.75 -28.70 -0.84
C VAL A 415 -24.31 -27.63 -1.77
N GLU A 416 -23.45 -26.82 -2.40
CA GLU A 416 -23.91 -25.68 -3.22
C GLU A 416 -23.94 -26.04 -4.71
N ILE A 417 -22.82 -26.49 -5.27
CA ILE A 417 -22.65 -26.59 -6.72
C ILE A 417 -23.23 -27.88 -7.31
N ARG A 418 -22.87 -29.04 -6.75
CA ARG A 418 -23.30 -30.35 -7.26
C ARG A 418 -24.82 -30.49 -7.37
N PRO A 419 -25.65 -30.13 -6.36
CA PRO A 419 -27.10 -30.32 -6.47
C PRO A 419 -27.77 -29.37 -7.48
N LEU A 420 -27.12 -28.27 -7.88
CA LEU A 420 -27.66 -27.35 -8.89
C LEU A 420 -27.48 -27.82 -10.32
N VAL A 421 -26.44 -28.61 -10.59
CA VAL A 421 -26.09 -28.98 -11.96
C VAL A 421 -27.20 -29.81 -12.60
N GLN A 422 -27.78 -30.77 -11.88
CA GLN A 422 -28.82 -31.64 -12.44
C GLN A 422 -30.10 -30.88 -12.78
N PRO A 423 -30.71 -30.07 -11.88
CA PRO A 423 -31.80 -29.18 -12.21
C PRO A 423 -31.47 -28.22 -13.36
N THR A 424 -30.25 -27.70 -13.42
CA THR A 424 -29.82 -26.80 -14.51
C THR A 424 -29.82 -27.52 -15.86
N LYS A 425 -29.30 -28.74 -15.94
CA LYS A 425 -29.33 -29.57 -17.16
C LYS A 425 -30.76 -29.87 -17.59
N ASP A 426 -31.63 -30.16 -16.64
CA ASP A 426 -33.03 -30.50 -16.93
C ASP A 426 -33.82 -29.27 -17.39
N ILE A 427 -33.63 -28.11 -16.73
CA ILE A 427 -34.19 -26.83 -17.18
C ILE A 427 -33.68 -26.50 -18.59
N MET A 428 -32.40 -26.64 -18.89
CA MET A 428 -31.84 -26.32 -20.22
C MET A 428 -32.38 -27.21 -21.35
N LYS A 429 -32.93 -28.40 -21.04
CA LYS A 429 -33.52 -29.31 -22.05
C LYS A 429 -34.96 -28.96 -22.42
N VAL A 430 -35.67 -28.19 -21.60
CA VAL A 430 -37.08 -27.85 -21.84
C VAL A 430 -37.20 -26.74 -22.90
N PRO A 431 -37.83 -26.98 -24.06
CA PRO A 431 -38.06 -25.92 -25.05
C PRO A 431 -39.18 -24.99 -24.58
N ILE A 432 -38.91 -23.68 -24.52
CA ILE A 432 -39.95 -22.67 -24.21
C ILE A 432 -40.46 -22.06 -25.52
N THR A 433 -41.77 -22.09 -25.71
CA THR A 433 -42.47 -21.46 -26.85
C THR A 433 -42.98 -20.06 -26.52
N THR A 434 -43.30 -19.75 -25.25
CA THR A 434 -43.74 -18.42 -24.78
C THR A 434 -43.21 -18.12 -23.37
N PHE A 435 -42.36 -17.09 -23.22
CA PHE A 435 -41.85 -16.64 -21.93
C PHE A 435 -42.80 -15.62 -21.29
N GLN A 436 -43.42 -15.94 -20.15
CA GLN A 436 -44.44 -15.07 -19.54
C GLN A 436 -43.88 -13.80 -18.88
N TRP A 437 -42.58 -13.75 -18.55
CA TRP A 437 -41.90 -12.55 -18.05
C TRP A 437 -41.42 -11.63 -19.20
N HIS A 438 -42.35 -11.25 -20.06
CA HIS A 438 -42.07 -10.43 -21.25
C HIS A 438 -41.61 -8.99 -20.91
N GLU A 439 -41.87 -8.49 -19.70
CA GLU A 439 -41.47 -7.14 -19.25
C GLU A 439 -39.95 -6.99 -19.07
N PHE A 440 -39.29 -8.01 -18.53
CA PHE A 440 -37.84 -7.95 -18.28
C PHE A 440 -37.02 -8.57 -19.41
N PHE A 441 -37.58 -9.56 -20.13
CA PHE A 441 -36.87 -10.27 -21.21
C PHE A 441 -37.78 -10.55 -22.42
N PRO A 442 -38.16 -9.53 -23.20
CA PRO A 442 -39.15 -9.64 -24.28
C PRO A 442 -38.74 -10.57 -25.45
N HIS A 443 -37.45 -10.93 -25.55
CA HIS A 443 -36.92 -11.76 -26.64
C HIS A 443 -36.04 -12.94 -26.16
N ALA A 444 -36.20 -13.39 -24.91
CA ALA A 444 -35.44 -14.53 -24.39
C ALA A 444 -35.88 -15.86 -25.05
N LYS A 445 -35.08 -16.34 -26.00
CA LYS A 445 -35.30 -17.64 -26.69
C LYS A 445 -34.81 -18.86 -25.89
N ASN A 446 -34.07 -18.65 -24.80
CA ASN A 446 -33.46 -19.69 -23.98
C ASN A 446 -33.79 -19.50 -22.48
N ASN A 447 -33.74 -20.59 -21.71
CA ASN A 447 -34.07 -20.65 -20.27
C ASN A 447 -33.03 -19.97 -19.36
N ILE A 448 -32.22 -19.07 -19.93
CA ILE A 448 -31.07 -18.42 -19.29
C ILE A 448 -31.51 -17.57 -18.09
N GLY A 449 -32.65 -16.87 -18.18
CA GLY A 449 -33.16 -16.06 -17.07
C GLY A 449 -33.49 -16.89 -15.83
N VAL A 450 -34.10 -18.08 -16.02
CA VAL A 450 -34.42 -19.02 -14.94
C VAL A 450 -33.14 -19.61 -14.33
N VAL A 451 -32.17 -19.95 -15.17
CA VAL A 451 -30.85 -20.43 -14.71
C VAL A 451 -30.14 -19.35 -13.89
N ILE A 452 -30.13 -18.08 -14.35
CA ILE A 452 -29.54 -16.98 -13.58
C ILE A 452 -30.25 -16.81 -12.23
N ALA A 453 -31.58 -16.85 -12.19
CA ALA A 453 -32.34 -16.74 -10.95
C ALA A 453 -32.05 -17.89 -9.96
N LEU A 454 -31.84 -19.11 -10.47
CA LEU A 454 -31.48 -20.27 -9.66
C LEU A 454 -30.05 -20.16 -9.09
N TRP A 455 -29.10 -19.70 -9.91
CA TRP A 455 -27.68 -19.65 -9.53
C TRP A 455 -27.31 -18.41 -8.71
N ALA A 456 -27.94 -17.26 -8.94
CA ALA A 456 -27.53 -15.99 -8.33
C ALA A 456 -27.52 -16.01 -6.78
N PRO A 457 -28.54 -16.55 -6.08
CA PRO A 457 -28.52 -16.63 -4.62
C PRO A 457 -27.38 -17.51 -4.11
N ILE A 458 -27.10 -18.63 -4.79
CA ILE A 458 -26.10 -19.60 -4.35
C ILE A 458 -24.68 -19.10 -4.61
N ILE A 459 -24.46 -18.41 -5.73
CA ILE A 459 -23.19 -17.70 -5.97
C ILE A 459 -22.97 -16.61 -4.92
N LEU A 460 -24.01 -15.89 -4.49
CA LEU A 460 -23.90 -14.88 -3.43
C LEU A 460 -23.52 -15.55 -2.10
N VAL A 461 -24.18 -16.64 -1.73
CA VAL A 461 -23.85 -17.43 -0.53
C VAL A 461 -22.40 -17.91 -0.60
N TYR A 462 -21.94 -18.44 -1.74
CA TYR A 462 -20.56 -18.90 -1.95
C TYR A 462 -19.49 -17.83 -1.65
N PHE A 463 -19.76 -16.55 -1.94
CA PHE A 463 -18.85 -15.46 -1.61
C PHE A 463 -18.94 -15.05 -0.13
N MET A 464 -20.14 -15.12 0.47
CA MET A 464 -20.38 -14.75 1.87
C MET A 464 -19.91 -15.82 2.86
N ASP A 465 -19.98 -17.10 2.49
CA ASP A 465 -19.66 -18.26 3.35
C ASP A 465 -18.24 -18.21 3.93
N THR A 466 -17.34 -17.50 3.26
CA THR A 466 -15.91 -17.50 3.58
C THR A 466 -15.69 -16.76 4.90
N GLN A 467 -16.57 -15.81 5.23
CA GLN A 467 -16.59 -15.16 6.55
C GLN A 467 -17.05 -16.12 7.65
N ILE A 468 -18.02 -16.98 7.36
CA ILE A 468 -18.54 -17.98 8.30
C ILE A 468 -17.46 -19.02 8.60
N TRP A 469 -16.84 -19.58 7.57
CA TRP A 469 -15.72 -20.51 7.72
C TRP A 469 -14.55 -19.89 8.48
N TYR A 470 -14.22 -18.63 8.17
CA TYR A 470 -13.19 -17.90 8.92
C TYR A 470 -13.56 -17.74 10.40
N ALA A 471 -14.79 -17.37 10.72
CA ALA A 471 -15.25 -17.24 12.10
C ALA A 471 -15.13 -18.57 12.86
N ILE A 472 -15.59 -19.68 12.28
CA ILE A 472 -15.52 -21.02 12.89
C ILE A 472 -14.07 -21.44 13.14
N PHE A 473 -13.20 -21.34 12.13
CA PHE A 473 -11.80 -21.75 12.29
C PHE A 473 -11.03 -20.83 13.23
N SER A 474 -11.31 -19.52 13.20
CA SER A 474 -10.68 -18.54 14.09
C SER A 474 -11.09 -18.76 15.55
N THR A 475 -12.34 -19.11 15.84
CA THR A 475 -12.79 -19.41 17.21
C THR A 475 -12.23 -20.73 17.70
N LEU A 476 -12.18 -21.77 16.86
CA LEU A 476 -11.57 -23.06 17.22
C LEU A 476 -10.07 -22.92 17.54
N VAL A 477 -9.30 -22.34 16.62
CA VAL A 477 -7.85 -22.17 16.80
C VAL A 477 -7.55 -21.16 17.91
N GLY A 478 -8.32 -20.07 17.99
CA GLY A 478 -8.22 -19.10 19.07
C GLY A 478 -8.51 -19.72 20.44
N GLY A 479 -9.54 -20.57 20.53
CA GLY A 479 -9.90 -21.30 21.74
C GLY A 479 -8.82 -22.29 22.18
N ILE A 480 -8.29 -23.09 21.26
CA ILE A 480 -7.16 -24.01 21.53
C ILE A 480 -5.95 -23.20 22.04
N TYR A 481 -5.64 -22.09 21.38
CA TYR A 481 -4.49 -21.26 21.75
C TYR A 481 -4.68 -20.57 23.12
N GLY A 482 -5.89 -20.10 23.41
CA GLY A 482 -6.27 -19.54 24.72
C GLY A 482 -6.13 -20.57 25.84
N ALA A 483 -6.64 -21.79 25.62
CA ALA A 483 -6.51 -22.91 26.54
C ALA A 483 -5.05 -23.30 26.78
N CYS A 484 -4.23 -23.44 25.72
CA CYS A 484 -2.81 -23.73 25.84
C CYS A 484 -2.04 -22.64 26.61
N ARG A 485 -2.48 -21.38 26.52
CA ARG A 485 -1.88 -20.25 27.23
C ARG A 485 -2.40 -20.05 28.64
N ARG A 486 -3.36 -20.88 29.10
CA ARG A 486 -4.05 -20.69 30.38
C ARG A 486 -4.58 -19.26 30.55
N LEU A 487 -5.06 -18.70 29.44
CA LEU A 487 -5.79 -17.43 29.46
C LEU A 487 -7.24 -17.78 29.83
N GLY A 488 -7.48 -17.97 31.13
CA GLY A 488 -8.74 -18.47 31.68
C GLY A 488 -8.55 -18.92 33.11
#